data_AF-A0A7V5TMA8-F1
#
_entry.id   AF-A0A7V5TMA8-F1
#
_cell.length_a   1.000
_cell.length_b   1.000
_cell.length_c   1.000
_cell.angle_alpha   90.00
_cell.angle_beta   90.00
_cell.angle_gamma   90.00
#
_symmetry.space_group_name_H-M   'P 1'
#
loop_
_entity.id
_entity.type
_entity.pdbx_description
1 polymer ?
#
loop_
_entity_poly.entity_id
_entity_poly.type
_entity_poly.pdbx_seq_one_letter_code
_entity_poly.pdbx_strand_id
1 'polypeptide(L)'
;MYPDSEILFPTRCIPQLRDLRAEKWARLVDRVAALPDGHEDVLGFSLMMIRLGSCLTCDLDSYRASLGCCTCARRSVAGFKGTDEELIARFEEARDKVRDYLASDKVPGPIAALVVRDE
;
A
#
# COMPACT_ATOMS: atom_id res chain seq x y z
N MET A 1 -6.93 21.31 -7.63
CA MET A 1 -6.46 19.92 -7.37
C MET A 1 -5.81 19.94 -6.00
N TYR A 2 -6.22 19.07 -5.07
CA TYR A 2 -5.61 19.04 -3.74
C TYR A 2 -4.16 18.54 -3.87
N PRO A 3 -3.15 19.32 -3.43
CA PRO A 3 -1.74 19.02 -3.70
C PRO A 3 -1.26 17.73 -3.02
N ASP A 4 -1.93 17.31 -1.94
CA ASP A 4 -1.56 16.14 -1.15
C ASP A 4 -2.35 14.86 -1.53
N SER A 5 -3.12 14.90 -2.62
CA SER A 5 -4.00 13.82 -3.04
C SER A 5 -3.59 13.27 -4.41
N GLU A 6 -3.46 11.95 -4.46
CA GLU A 6 -3.20 11.17 -5.66
C GLU A 6 -4.37 10.24 -5.98
N ILE A 7 -4.38 9.70 -7.19
CA ILE A 7 -5.43 8.79 -7.67
C ILE A 7 -5.45 7.50 -6.84
N LEU A 8 -4.28 6.99 -6.46
CA LEU A 8 -4.11 5.78 -5.66
C LEU A 8 -3.21 6.04 -4.46
N PHE A 9 -3.13 5.06 -3.55
CA PHE A 9 -2.25 5.14 -2.39
C PHE A 9 -0.80 5.38 -2.83
N PRO A 10 -0.14 6.44 -2.32
CA PRO A 10 1.22 6.75 -2.71
C PRO A 10 2.25 6.22 -1.70
N THR A 11 3.37 5.70 -2.21
CA THR A 11 4.41 5.04 -1.41
C THR A 11 5.06 5.97 -0.38
N ARG A 12 5.14 7.29 -0.65
CA ARG A 12 5.65 8.29 0.32
C ARG A 12 4.90 8.31 1.65
N CYS A 13 3.66 7.79 1.70
CA CYS A 13 2.89 7.73 2.93
C CYS A 13 3.28 6.54 3.82
N ILE A 14 3.97 5.52 3.31
CA ILE A 14 4.31 4.29 4.05
C ILE A 14 5.04 4.58 5.37
N PRO A 15 6.12 5.40 5.42
CA PRO A 15 6.84 5.66 6.67
C PRO A 15 5.96 6.29 7.75
N GLN A 16 4.93 7.04 7.36
CA GLN A 16 4.03 7.73 8.30
C GLN A 16 3.05 6.77 9.00
N LEU A 17 3.02 5.51 8.61
CA LEU A 17 2.14 4.49 9.17
C LEU A 17 2.78 3.71 10.32
N ARG A 18 4.10 3.83 10.51
CA ARG A 18 4.91 3.01 11.42
C ARG A 18 4.34 2.95 12.84
N ASP A 19 4.12 4.12 13.44
CA ASP A 19 3.77 4.23 14.86
C ASP A 19 2.25 4.18 15.12
N LEU A 20 1.45 3.71 14.15
CA LEU A 20 0.00 3.65 14.29
C LEU A 20 -0.51 2.41 15.04
N ARG A 21 0.33 1.37 15.13
CA ARG A 21 -0.02 0.05 15.72
C ARG A 21 1.19 -0.52 16.47
N ALA A 22 1.15 -1.80 16.84
CA ALA A 22 2.18 -2.39 17.67
C ALA A 22 3.45 -2.78 16.87
N GLU A 23 4.43 -3.33 17.58
CA GLU A 23 5.78 -3.64 17.08
C GLU A 23 5.79 -4.48 15.79
N LYS A 24 4.88 -5.45 15.64
CA LYS A 24 4.82 -6.29 14.42
C LYS A 24 4.49 -5.46 13.18
N TRP A 25 3.56 -4.51 13.31
CA TRP A 25 3.21 -3.58 12.24
C TRP A 25 4.36 -2.62 11.95
N ALA A 26 4.99 -2.05 12.98
CA ALA A 26 6.12 -1.15 12.82
C ALA A 26 7.26 -1.81 12.02
N ARG A 27 7.60 -3.07 12.31
CA ARG A 27 8.61 -3.85 11.57
C ARG A 27 8.25 -4.05 10.11
N LEU A 28 6.98 -4.34 9.79
CA LEU A 28 6.54 -4.46 8.40
C LEU A 28 6.71 -3.12 7.67
N VAL A 29 6.26 -2.03 8.29
CA VAL A 29 6.37 -0.68 7.70
C VAL A 29 7.83 -0.30 7.50
N ASP A 30 8.69 -0.51 8.50
CA ASP A 30 10.13 -0.20 8.42
C ASP A 30 10.81 -0.99 7.29
N ARG A 31 10.46 -2.28 7.13
CA ARG A 31 10.97 -3.10 6.01
C ARG A 31 10.51 -2.55 4.67
N VAL A 32 9.21 -2.34 4.48
CA VAL A 32 8.65 -1.91 3.18
C VAL A 32 9.13 -0.50 2.82
N ALA A 33 9.23 0.41 3.79
CA ALA A 33 9.70 1.78 3.57
C ALA A 33 11.17 1.88 3.11
N ALA A 34 11.98 0.86 3.39
CA ALA A 34 13.39 0.81 2.99
C ALA A 34 13.58 0.27 1.56
N LEU A 35 12.53 -0.25 0.92
CA LEU A 35 12.60 -0.87 -0.39
C LEU A 35 12.30 0.13 -1.52
N PRO A 36 12.82 -0.09 -2.74
CA PRO A 36 12.46 0.72 -3.91
C PRO A 36 10.96 0.67 -4.22
N ASP A 37 10.39 1.74 -4.78
CA ASP A 37 8.97 1.81 -5.14
C ASP A 37 8.50 0.66 -6.05
N GLY A 38 9.38 0.16 -6.91
CA GLY A 38 9.12 -0.97 -7.82
C GLY A 38 9.25 -2.34 -7.18
N HIS A 39 9.55 -2.44 -5.88
CA HIS A 39 9.70 -3.72 -5.19
C HIS A 39 8.35 -4.40 -4.98
N GLU A 40 8.28 -5.73 -5.16
CA GLU A 40 7.03 -6.48 -5.03
C GLU A 40 6.34 -6.31 -3.66
N ASP A 41 7.10 -6.23 -2.57
CA ASP A 41 6.59 -5.89 -1.24
C ASP A 41 5.95 -4.48 -1.19
N VAL A 42 6.55 -3.48 -1.85
CA VAL A 42 5.99 -2.11 -1.90
C VAL A 42 4.71 -2.07 -2.73
N LEU A 43 4.70 -2.80 -3.85
CA LEU A 43 3.51 -2.97 -4.69
C LEU A 43 2.39 -3.69 -3.92
N GLY A 44 2.72 -4.77 -3.20
CA GLY A 44 1.78 -5.53 -2.37
C GLY A 44 1.20 -4.69 -1.24
N PHE A 45 2.05 -3.92 -0.53
CA PHE A 45 1.61 -3.00 0.51
C PHE A 45 0.71 -1.90 -0.05
N SER A 46 1.07 -1.33 -1.20
CA SER A 46 0.25 -0.32 -1.88
C SER A 46 -1.11 -0.88 -2.29
N LEU A 47 -1.16 -2.10 -2.83
CA LEU A 47 -2.41 -2.79 -3.17
C LEU A 47 -3.28 -3.06 -1.93
N MET A 48 -2.67 -3.50 -0.82
CA MET A 48 -3.38 -3.66 0.45
C MET A 48 -3.99 -2.31 0.89
N MET A 49 -3.23 -1.22 0.85
CA MET A 49 -3.70 0.10 1.25
C MET A 49 -4.79 0.66 0.32
N ILE A 50 -4.70 0.42 -0.99
CA ILE A 50 -5.76 0.78 -1.96
C ILE A 50 -7.08 0.11 -1.58
N ARG A 51 -7.04 -1.16 -1.18
CA ARG A 51 -8.23 -1.91 -0.74
C ARG A 51 -8.73 -1.46 0.62
N LEU A 52 -7.83 -1.28 1.59
CA LEU A 52 -8.17 -0.87 2.95
C LEU A 52 -8.74 0.56 3.01
N GLY A 53 -8.21 1.46 2.19
CA GLY A 53 -8.65 2.85 2.08
C GLY A 53 -9.75 3.09 1.04
N SER A 54 -10.18 2.06 0.31
CA SER A 54 -11.16 2.15 -0.77
C SER A 54 -10.81 3.24 -1.81
N CYS A 55 -9.52 3.38 -2.16
CA CYS A 55 -9.01 4.45 -3.02
C CYS A 55 -9.71 4.50 -4.38
N LEU A 56 -10.12 3.34 -4.93
CA LEU A 56 -10.84 3.24 -6.21
C LEU A 56 -12.21 3.93 -6.23
N THR A 57 -12.73 4.31 -5.05
CA THR A 57 -13.99 5.07 -4.90
C THR A 57 -13.74 6.51 -4.46
N CYS A 58 -12.49 6.97 -4.47
CA CYS A 58 -12.13 8.33 -4.08
C CYS A 58 -12.06 9.21 -5.33
N ASP A 59 -13.02 10.11 -5.49
CA ASP A 59 -13.00 11.17 -6.49
C ASP A 59 -12.56 12.50 -5.88
N LEU A 60 -12.32 13.51 -6.72
CA LEU A 60 -11.84 14.83 -6.28
C LEU A 60 -12.85 15.61 -5.42
N ASP A 61 -14.13 15.24 -5.47
CA ASP A 61 -15.20 15.85 -4.68
C ASP A 61 -15.43 15.11 -3.34
N SER A 62 -14.80 13.96 -3.17
CA SER A 62 -14.89 13.16 -1.96
C SER A 62 -14.22 13.86 -0.78
N TYR A 63 -14.86 13.80 0.39
CA TYR A 63 -14.26 14.26 1.66
C TYR A 63 -12.86 13.65 1.88
N ARG A 64 -12.63 12.39 1.48
CA ARG A 64 -11.32 11.74 1.55
C ARG A 64 -10.24 12.44 0.72
N ALA A 65 -10.57 12.93 -0.47
CA ALA A 65 -9.63 13.65 -1.32
C ALA A 65 -9.23 15.01 -0.73
N SER A 66 -10.11 15.65 0.04
CA SER A 66 -9.77 16.89 0.77
C SER A 66 -8.83 16.69 1.96
N LEU A 67 -8.70 15.47 2.50
CA LEU A 67 -7.87 15.16 3.68
C LEU A 67 -6.38 14.94 3.35
N GLY A 68 -6.06 14.64 2.09
CA GLY A 68 -4.74 14.16 1.68
C GLY A 68 -4.56 12.66 1.90
N CYS A 69 -3.83 12.01 0.99
CA CYS A 69 -3.67 10.54 0.98
C CYS A 69 -3.02 10.01 2.27
N CYS A 70 -2.03 10.70 2.82
CA CYS A 70 -1.35 10.24 4.04
C CYS A 70 -2.27 10.30 5.27
N THR A 71 -3.09 11.35 5.39
CA THR A 71 -4.11 11.43 6.44
C THR A 71 -5.14 10.32 6.29
N CYS A 72 -5.64 10.08 5.08
CA CYS A 72 -6.59 9.02 4.79
C CYS A 72 -6.00 7.64 5.14
N ALA A 73 -4.76 7.37 4.71
CA ALA A 73 -4.05 6.13 5.00
C ALA A 73 -3.87 5.89 6.51
N ARG A 74 -3.43 6.92 7.25
CA ARG A 74 -3.31 6.84 8.71
C ARG A 74 -4.64 6.50 9.37
N ARG A 75 -5.74 7.13 8.95
CA ARG A 75 -7.09 6.84 9.45
C ARG A 75 -7.53 5.41 9.13
N SER A 76 -7.25 4.91 7.92
CA SER A 76 -7.57 3.53 7.52
C SER A 76 -6.85 2.49 8.37
N VAL A 77 -5.55 2.68 8.64
CA VAL A 77 -4.76 1.75 9.46
C VAL A 77 -5.14 1.82 10.93
N ALA A 78 -5.28 3.03 11.49
CA ALA A 78 -5.67 3.24 12.88
C ALA A 78 -7.11 2.78 13.17
N GLY A 79 -8.01 2.92 12.19
CA GLY A 79 -9.40 2.49 12.29
C GLY A 79 -9.65 1.01 12.01
N PHE A 80 -8.63 0.25 11.60
CA PHE A 80 -8.75 -1.18 11.34
C PHE A 80 -8.94 -1.95 12.65
N LYS A 81 -10.10 -2.60 12.80
CA LYS A 81 -10.55 -3.25 14.04
C LYS A 81 -9.90 -4.61 14.32
N GLY A 82 -9.24 -5.20 13.34
CA GLY A 82 -8.56 -6.49 13.50
C GLY A 82 -7.20 -6.38 14.17
N THR A 83 -6.53 -7.50 14.36
CA THR A 83 -5.17 -7.56 14.94
C THR A 83 -4.09 -7.18 13.91
N ASP A 84 -2.87 -6.95 14.39
CA ASP A 84 -1.74 -6.68 13.51
C ASP A 84 -1.43 -7.88 12.61
N GLU A 85 -1.62 -9.10 13.09
CA GLU A 85 -1.48 -10.33 12.31
C GLU A 85 -2.51 -10.40 11.18
N GLU A 86 -3.76 -10.02 11.43
CA GLU A 86 -4.79 -9.99 10.38
C GLU A 86 -4.50 -8.91 9.32
N LEU A 87 -3.86 -7.82 9.71
CA LEU A 87 -3.45 -6.77 8.78
C LEU A 87 -2.23 -7.19 7.96
N ILE A 88 -1.24 -7.84 8.61
CA ILE A 88 -0.09 -8.46 7.94
C ILE A 88 -0.55 -9.56 6.99
N ALA A 89 -1.53 -10.39 7.36
CA ALA A 89 -2.10 -11.39 6.48
C ALA A 89 -2.73 -10.78 5.22
N ARG A 90 -3.40 -9.62 5.33
CA ARG A 90 -3.91 -8.88 4.16
C ARG A 90 -2.79 -8.31 3.28
N PHE A 91 -1.67 -7.92 3.88
CA PHE A 91 -0.47 -7.53 3.14
C PHE A 91 0.08 -8.73 2.34
N GLU A 92 0.25 -9.88 2.99
CA GLU A 92 0.74 -11.10 2.34
C GLU A 92 -0.19 -11.55 1.19
N GLU A 93 -1.50 -11.56 1.41
CA GLU A 93 -2.49 -11.86 0.37
C GLU A 93 -2.41 -10.87 -0.82
N ALA A 94 -2.18 -9.58 -0.53
CA ALA A 94 -2.01 -8.58 -1.57
C ALA A 94 -0.69 -8.77 -2.34
N ARG A 95 0.40 -9.12 -1.64
CA ARG A 95 1.69 -9.43 -2.24
C ARG A 95 1.61 -10.66 -3.15
N ASP A 96 0.96 -11.73 -2.71
CA ASP A 96 0.80 -12.92 -3.53
C ASP A 96 -0.01 -12.62 -4.80
N LYS A 97 -1.06 -11.79 -4.70
CA LYS A 97 -1.79 -11.31 -5.89
C LYS A 97 -0.92 -10.50 -6.85
N VAL A 98 0.03 -9.72 -6.34
CA VAL A 98 1.01 -9.00 -7.19
C VAL A 98 1.93 -10.02 -7.87
N ARG A 99 2.47 -10.99 -7.15
CA ARG A 99 3.33 -12.04 -7.70
C ARG A 99 2.62 -12.86 -8.78
N ASP A 100 1.39 -13.31 -8.51
CA ASP A 100 0.56 -14.04 -9.47
C ASP A 100 0.32 -13.23 -10.74
N TYR A 101 0.03 -11.93 -10.60
CA TYR A 101 -0.19 -11.04 -11.74
C TYR A 101 1.09 -10.86 -12.57
N LEU A 102 2.25 -10.71 -11.91
CA LEU A 102 3.56 -10.58 -12.56
C LEU A 102 4.05 -11.88 -13.21
N ALA A 103 3.65 -13.03 -12.69
CA ALA A 103 3.93 -14.33 -13.29
C ALA A 103 3.00 -14.66 -14.46
N SER A 104 1.88 -13.94 -14.60
CA SER A 104 0.94 -14.14 -15.70
C SER A 104 1.38 -13.45 -16.99
N ASP A 105 0.92 -13.95 -18.13
CA ASP A 105 1.18 -13.36 -19.46
C ASP A 105 0.48 -11.99 -19.69
N LYS A 106 -0.20 -11.45 -18.67
CA LYS A 106 -0.92 -10.18 -18.76
C LYS A 106 -0.02 -8.96 -18.64
N VAL A 107 1.20 -9.13 -18.11
CA VAL A 107 2.17 -8.05 -17.96
C VAL A 107 3.18 -8.13 -19.10
N PRO A 108 3.26 -7.11 -19.98
CA PRO A 108 4.29 -7.06 -21.01
C PRO A 108 5.70 -7.20 -20.40
N GLY A 109 6.55 -8.03 -21.00
CA GLY A 109 7.90 -8.31 -20.50
C GLY A 109 8.74 -7.08 -20.08
N PRO A 110 8.74 -5.97 -20.85
CA PRO A 110 9.45 -4.75 -20.45
C PRO A 110 8.94 -4.13 -19.14
N ILE A 111 7.64 -4.25 -18.85
CA ILE A 111 7.05 -3.75 -17.60
C ILE A 111 7.38 -4.71 -16.45
N ALA A 112 7.31 -6.02 -16.69
CA ALA A 112 7.68 -7.02 -15.69
C ALA A 112 9.15 -6.88 -15.26
N ALA A 113 10.03 -6.46 -16.17
CA ALA A 113 11.45 -6.21 -15.89
C ALA A 113 11.72 -4.99 -15.00
N LEU A 114 10.76 -4.09 -14.81
CA LEU A 114 10.88 -2.94 -13.89
C LEU A 114 10.63 -3.32 -12.43
N VAL A 115 10.07 -4.52 -12.18
CA VAL A 115 9.78 -4.96 -10.81
C VAL A 115 11.04 -5.48 -10.15
N VAL A 116 11.36 -4.92 -8.99
CA VAL A 116 12.41 -5.42 -8.11
C VAL A 116 11.84 -6.55 -7.26
N ARG A 117 12.56 -7.67 -7.18
CA ARG A 117 12.20 -8.84 -6.38
C ARG A 117 13.33 -9.12 -5.40
N ASP A 118 13.03 -9.76 -4.29
CA ASP A 118 14.07 -10.33 -3.42
C ASP A 118 14.85 -11.40 -4.22
N GLU A 119 16.18 -11.36 -4.15
CA GLU A 119 17.08 -12.40 -4.71
C GLU A 119 16.96 -13.73 -3.98
#